data_AF-A0A1N6I7B0-F1
#
_entry.id   AF-A0A1N6I7B0-F1
#
_cell.length_a   1.000
_cell.length_b   1.000
_cell.length_c   1.000
_cell.angle_alpha   90.00
_cell.angle_beta   90.00
_cell.angle_gamma   90.00
#
_symmetry.space_group_name_H-M   'P 1'
#
loop_
_entity.id
_entity.type
_entity.pdbx_description
1 polymer ?
#
loop_
_entity_poly.entity_id
_entity_poly.type
_entity_poly.pdbx_seq_one_letter_code
_entity_poly.pdbx_strand_id
1 'polypeptide(L)'
;MSDHPPGQFGRDDIVIEDISPRYQGFFSIQRYQFRHRLFEGGWSGTVVRELFERGHAVAVLPYDPVRDEVVMLEQVRVGAMAAGATPWQLEIVAGMIDSEESPEQVAHREAREEAGLLLHQMERVTRYLSSSGGCSEQLDVFVAIVDASEAEGVHGLESENEDILVHRLSRPQAYQKVVNGEIENAASIIALQWLELNAVRLRQSYNCQSYNRHSDKQKHPDNE
;
A
#
# COMPACT_ATOMS: atom_id res chain seq x y z
N MET A 1 -15.60 34.26 -2.76
CA MET A 1 -14.82 33.21 -3.43
C MET A 1 -13.36 33.55 -3.21
N SER A 2 -12.49 32.56 -2.93
CA SER A 2 -11.05 32.81 -2.74
C SER A 2 -10.43 33.28 -4.06
N ASP A 3 -9.54 34.27 -4.01
CA ASP A 3 -8.74 34.70 -5.16
C ASP A 3 -7.71 33.63 -5.60
N HIS A 4 -7.52 32.59 -4.78
CA HIS A 4 -6.68 31.43 -5.08
C HIS A 4 -7.53 30.15 -5.10
N PRO A 5 -7.95 29.65 -6.29
CA PRO A 5 -8.58 28.36 -6.40
C PRO A 5 -7.56 27.22 -6.17
N PRO A 6 -7.99 26.04 -5.71
CA PRO A 6 -7.10 24.88 -5.58
C PRO A 6 -6.43 24.52 -6.92
N GLY A 7 -5.14 24.17 -6.87
CA GLY A 7 -4.40 23.67 -8.04
C GLY A 7 -3.92 24.74 -9.03
N GLN A 8 -3.74 25.98 -8.59
CA GLN A 8 -3.28 27.09 -9.45
C GLN A 8 -1.90 26.85 -10.09
N PHE A 9 -1.00 26.15 -9.40
CA PHE A 9 0.39 25.94 -9.84
C PHE A 9 0.65 24.47 -10.19
N GLY A 10 1.52 24.27 -11.19
CA GLY A 10 1.95 22.96 -11.68
C GLY A 10 3.46 22.78 -11.63
N ARG A 11 3.97 21.81 -12.40
CA ARG A 11 5.41 21.47 -12.44
C ARG A 11 6.27 22.60 -12.98
N ASP A 12 5.76 23.37 -13.93
CA ASP A 12 6.49 24.49 -14.56
C ASP A 12 6.61 25.72 -13.64
N ASP A 13 5.93 25.71 -12.49
CA ASP A 13 5.96 26.77 -11.48
C ASP A 13 7.02 26.51 -10.40
N ILE A 14 7.89 25.51 -10.60
CA ILE A 14 9.03 25.18 -9.76
C ILE A 14 10.28 25.11 -10.64
N VAL A 15 11.36 25.76 -10.19
CA VAL A 15 12.68 25.68 -10.80
C VAL A 15 13.62 25.00 -9.82
N ILE A 16 14.09 23.81 -10.18
CA ILE A 16 15.14 23.12 -9.45
C ILE A 16 16.48 23.77 -9.79
N GLU A 17 17.22 24.20 -8.76
CA GLU A 17 18.52 24.85 -8.87
C GLU A 17 19.67 23.86 -8.64
N ASP A 18 19.51 22.93 -7.70
CA ASP A 18 20.49 21.89 -7.37
C ASP A 18 19.80 20.68 -6.71
N ILE A 19 20.33 19.49 -7.00
CA ILE A 19 20.05 18.27 -6.25
C ILE A 19 21.41 17.63 -5.92
N SER A 20 21.72 17.51 -4.63
CA SER A 20 23.00 16.94 -4.19
C SER A 20 22.83 15.92 -3.05
N PRO A 21 23.54 14.77 -3.09
CA PRO A 21 23.44 13.78 -2.03
C PRO A 21 24.03 14.31 -0.72
N ARG A 22 23.37 13.98 0.40
CA ARG A 22 23.84 14.24 1.77
C ARG A 22 24.23 12.94 2.47
N TYR A 23 23.56 11.85 2.12
CA TYR A 23 23.87 10.51 2.57
C TYR A 23 23.48 9.48 1.49
N GLN A 24 24.29 8.43 1.35
CA GLN A 24 24.05 7.32 0.44
C GLN A 24 24.39 6.00 1.15
N GLY A 25 23.37 5.21 1.46
CA GLY A 25 23.48 3.86 2.00
C GLY A 25 22.44 2.94 1.33
N PHE A 26 21.77 2.11 2.12
CA PHE A 26 20.61 1.34 1.64
C PHE A 26 19.52 2.25 1.07
N PHE A 27 19.26 3.37 1.76
CA PHE A 27 18.48 4.49 1.27
C PHE A 27 19.37 5.74 1.12
N SER A 28 18.84 6.77 0.46
CA SER A 28 19.58 8.04 0.29
C SER A 28 18.83 9.24 0.87
N ILE A 29 19.59 10.26 1.27
CA ILE A 29 19.08 11.58 1.62
C ILE A 29 19.63 12.55 0.59
N GLN A 30 18.73 13.18 -0.16
CA GLN A 30 19.05 14.17 -1.17
C GLN A 30 18.74 15.57 -0.65
N ARG A 31 19.60 16.55 -0.95
CA ARG A 31 19.32 17.97 -0.70
C ARG A 31 18.83 18.61 -1.98
N TYR A 32 17.59 19.08 -1.96
CA TYR A 32 16.96 19.85 -3.02
C TYR A 32 17.11 21.34 -2.74
N GLN A 33 17.53 22.08 -3.75
CA GLN A 33 17.49 23.55 -3.78
C GLN A 33 16.61 23.96 -4.95
N PHE A 34 15.59 24.77 -4.67
CA PHE A 34 14.62 25.18 -5.69
C PHE A 34 13.98 26.52 -5.38
N ARG A 35 13.36 27.11 -6.40
CA ARG A 35 12.44 28.24 -6.26
C ARG A 35 11.07 27.85 -6.79
N HIS A 36 10.02 28.46 -6.26
CA HIS A 36 8.65 28.23 -6.72
C HIS A 36 7.88 29.54 -6.88
N ARG A 37 6.78 29.52 -7.64
CA ARG A 37 5.85 30.66 -7.72
C ARG A 37 5.19 30.92 -6.36
N LEU A 38 4.99 32.19 -6.04
CA LEU A 38 4.25 32.63 -4.86
C LEU A 38 2.81 32.96 -5.24
N PHE A 39 1.85 32.71 -4.33
CA PHE A 39 0.44 33.00 -4.57
C PHE A 39 0.18 34.50 -4.80
N GLU A 40 0.89 35.38 -4.09
CA GLU A 40 0.83 36.84 -4.28
C GLU A 40 1.61 37.34 -5.53
N GLY A 41 2.12 36.42 -6.35
CA GLY A 41 2.91 36.71 -7.53
C GLY A 41 4.42 36.71 -7.28
N GLY A 42 5.18 36.61 -8.38
CA GLY A 42 6.65 36.53 -8.32
C GLY A 42 7.18 35.11 -8.06
N TRP A 43 8.41 35.05 -7.57
CA TRP A 43 9.14 33.82 -7.23
C TRP A 43 9.63 33.88 -5.79
N SER A 44 9.70 32.73 -5.12
CA SER A 44 10.37 32.59 -3.84
C SER A 44 11.88 32.88 -3.97
N GLY A 45 12.55 33.11 -2.83
CA GLY A 45 13.99 32.86 -2.72
C GLY A 45 14.30 31.36 -2.81
N THR A 46 15.59 31.00 -2.78
CA THR A 46 16.01 29.58 -2.76
C THR A 46 15.50 28.90 -1.49
N VAL A 47 14.71 27.85 -1.69
CA VAL A 47 14.24 26.94 -0.65
C VAL A 47 15.15 25.73 -0.63
N VAL A 48 15.53 25.29 0.58
CA VAL A 48 16.35 24.09 0.79
C VAL A 48 15.52 23.05 1.54
N ARG A 49 15.51 21.81 1.04
CA ARG A 49 14.88 20.65 1.70
C ARG A 49 15.79 19.44 1.62
N GLU A 50 15.77 18.62 2.66
CA GLU A 50 16.30 17.26 2.63
C GLU A 50 15.15 16.31 2.33
N LEU A 51 15.34 15.41 1.37
CA LEU A 51 14.36 14.47 0.89
C LEU A 51 14.89 13.05 1.06
N PHE A 52 14.10 12.22 1.74
CA PHE A 52 14.36 10.81 1.92
C PHE A 52 13.91 10.03 0.68
N GLU A 53 14.89 9.40 0.04
CA GLU A 53 14.74 8.63 -1.19
C GLU A 53 14.92 7.16 -0.86
N ARG A 54 13.79 6.44 -0.85
CA ARG A 54 13.73 5.01 -0.53
C ARG A 54 13.14 4.15 -1.65
N GLY A 55 12.75 4.75 -2.77
CA GLY A 55 12.01 4.09 -3.84
C GLY A 55 10.49 4.18 -3.66
N HIS A 56 9.77 3.33 -4.39
CA HIS A 56 8.31 3.24 -4.37
C HIS A 56 7.89 1.82 -4.01
N ALA A 57 6.68 1.67 -3.49
CA ALA A 57 6.19 0.38 -3.04
C ALA A 57 4.78 0.08 -3.56
N VAL A 58 4.38 -1.18 -3.45
CA VAL A 58 3.01 -1.62 -3.59
C VAL A 58 2.54 -2.20 -2.27
N ALA A 59 1.25 -2.07 -1.99
CA ALA A 59 0.60 -2.73 -0.88
C ALA A 59 -0.71 -3.35 -1.35
N VAL A 60 -1.05 -4.53 -0.86
CA VAL A 60 -2.28 -5.25 -1.20
C VAL A 60 -2.94 -5.80 0.03
N LEU A 61 -4.23 -5.50 0.21
CA LEU A 61 -5.08 -6.10 1.24
C LEU A 61 -5.72 -7.38 0.69
N PRO A 62 -5.31 -8.58 1.18
CA PRO A 62 -5.97 -9.82 0.81
C PRO A 62 -7.34 -9.92 1.52
N TYR A 63 -8.39 -10.14 0.74
CA TYR A 63 -9.77 -10.20 1.22
C TYR A 63 -10.48 -11.47 0.75
N ASP A 64 -11.09 -12.20 1.68
CA ASP A 64 -11.96 -13.34 1.40
C ASP A 64 -13.44 -12.90 1.50
N PRO A 65 -14.14 -12.74 0.36
CA PRO A 65 -15.54 -12.31 0.34
C PRO A 65 -16.53 -13.39 0.80
N VAL A 66 -16.11 -14.67 0.82
CA VAL A 66 -16.93 -15.80 1.28
C VAL A 66 -16.99 -15.78 2.80
N ARG A 67 -15.83 -15.66 3.45
CA ARG A 67 -15.70 -15.65 4.92
C ARG A 67 -15.88 -14.26 5.54
N ASP A 68 -15.84 -13.21 4.72
CA ASP A 68 -15.76 -11.80 5.17
C ASP A 68 -14.54 -11.55 6.06
N GLU A 69 -13.40 -12.09 5.65
CA GLU A 69 -12.13 -12.06 6.37
C GLU A 69 -11.06 -11.31 5.57
N VAL A 70 -10.14 -10.69 6.29
CA VAL A 70 -8.91 -10.13 5.73
C VAL A 70 -7.71 -10.87 6.29
N VAL A 71 -6.64 -10.91 5.51
CA VAL A 71 -5.35 -11.43 5.95
C VAL A 71 -4.42 -10.25 6.24
N MET A 72 -3.87 -10.22 7.45
CA MET A 72 -2.95 -9.20 7.93
C MET A 72 -1.63 -9.86 8.33
N LEU A 73 -0.55 -9.10 8.26
CA LEU A 73 0.80 -9.52 8.63
C LEU A 73 1.21 -8.84 9.92
N GLU A 74 1.84 -9.56 10.84
CA GLU A 74 2.51 -9.00 12.01
C GLU A 74 4.03 -9.12 11.81
N GLN A 75 4.72 -7.98 11.83
CA GLN A 75 6.16 -7.92 11.67
C GLN A 75 6.78 -6.74 12.41
N VAL A 76 8.10 -6.81 12.64
CA VAL A 76 8.86 -5.75 13.29
C VAL A 76 9.07 -4.56 12.35
N ARG A 77 8.78 -3.35 12.84
CA ARG A 77 9.11 -2.08 12.19
C ARG A 77 9.90 -1.19 13.14
N VAL A 78 11.20 -1.03 12.84
CA VAL A 78 12.11 -0.16 13.63
C VAL A 78 11.65 1.31 13.63
N GLY A 79 10.96 1.76 12.58
CA GLY A 79 10.38 3.11 12.52
C GLY A 79 9.31 3.36 13.59
N ALA A 80 8.44 2.38 13.84
CA ALA A 80 7.46 2.44 14.93
C ALA A 80 8.15 2.49 16.29
N MET A 81 9.20 1.68 16.51
CA MET A 81 10.02 1.73 17.73
C MET A 81 10.60 3.13 17.96
N ALA A 82 11.20 3.72 16.93
CA ALA A 82 11.82 5.05 17.01
C ALA A 82 10.79 6.16 17.29
N ALA A 83 9.55 5.98 16.84
CA ALA A 83 8.43 6.88 17.11
C ALA A 83 7.79 6.68 18.50
N GLY A 84 8.22 5.66 19.27
CA GLY A 84 7.64 5.33 20.57
C GLY A 84 6.35 4.50 20.51
N ALA A 85 6.00 3.96 19.34
CA ALA A 85 4.89 3.03 19.15
C ALA A 85 5.33 1.58 19.41
N THR A 86 4.36 0.66 19.44
CA THR A 86 4.66 -0.78 19.49
C THR A 86 5.45 -1.16 18.25
N PRO A 87 6.64 -1.77 18.36
CA PRO A 87 7.45 -2.04 17.19
C PRO A 87 6.82 -3.10 16.28
N TRP A 88 5.98 -3.99 16.84
CA TRP A 88 5.34 -5.08 16.11
C TRP A 88 4.01 -4.54 15.58
N GLN A 89 3.94 -4.41 14.26
CA GLN A 89 2.85 -3.72 13.56
C GLN A 89 1.99 -4.74 12.83
N LEU A 90 0.67 -4.54 12.87
CA LEU A 90 -0.27 -5.24 11.98
C LEU A 90 -0.40 -4.47 10.67
N GLU A 91 0.01 -5.09 9.58
CA GLU A 91 0.12 -4.48 8.26
C GLU A 91 -0.54 -5.34 7.18
N ILE A 92 -0.71 -4.78 5.98
CA ILE A 92 -1.08 -5.54 4.79
C ILE A 92 0.19 -5.96 4.04
N VAL A 93 0.07 -6.93 3.15
CA VAL A 93 1.16 -7.39 2.27
C VAL A 93 1.73 -6.19 1.51
N ALA A 94 3.04 -6.01 1.52
CA ALA A 94 3.67 -4.87 0.86
C ALA A 94 5.12 -5.13 0.49
N GLY A 95 5.54 -4.59 -0.67
CA GLY A 95 6.91 -4.74 -1.16
C GLY A 95 7.39 -3.55 -1.95
N MET A 96 8.72 -3.41 -1.99
CA MET A 96 9.39 -2.39 -2.81
C MET A 96 9.30 -2.75 -4.29
N ILE A 97 9.05 -1.76 -5.14
CA ILE A 97 9.02 -1.93 -6.59
C ILE A 97 10.44 -1.80 -7.12
N ASP A 98 10.98 -2.90 -7.68
CA ASP A 98 12.18 -2.86 -8.50
C ASP A 98 11.84 -2.35 -9.91
N SER A 99 12.85 -1.78 -10.57
CA SER A 99 12.82 -1.13 -11.88
C SER A 99 12.22 -1.95 -13.04
N GLU A 100 12.08 -3.27 -12.91
CA GLU A 100 11.56 -4.14 -13.96
C GLU A 100 10.15 -4.72 -13.69
N GLU A 101 9.62 -4.58 -12.47
CA GLU A 101 8.32 -5.17 -12.10
C GLU A 101 7.19 -4.13 -12.10
N SER A 102 6.00 -4.54 -12.57
CA SER A 102 4.78 -3.76 -12.33
C SER A 102 4.34 -3.87 -10.86
N PRO A 103 3.61 -2.88 -10.32
CA PRO A 103 3.07 -2.97 -8.96
C PRO A 103 2.27 -4.25 -8.73
N GLU A 104 1.50 -4.70 -9.72
CA GLU A 104 0.72 -5.93 -9.65
C GLU A 104 1.61 -7.17 -9.56
N GLN A 105 2.72 -7.22 -10.31
CA GLN A 105 3.67 -8.34 -10.26
C GLN A 105 4.32 -8.45 -8.88
N VAL A 106 4.77 -7.32 -8.33
CA VAL A 106 5.32 -7.25 -6.98
C VAL A 106 4.28 -7.71 -5.95
N ALA A 107 3.04 -7.21 -6.02
CA ALA A 107 1.98 -7.61 -5.11
C ALA A 107 1.73 -9.14 -5.12
N HIS A 108 1.75 -9.77 -6.30
CA HIS A 108 1.63 -11.22 -6.42
C HIS A 108 2.84 -11.98 -5.85
N ARG A 109 4.06 -11.45 -6.02
CA ARG A 109 5.29 -12.04 -5.47
C ARG A 109 5.27 -11.98 -3.95
N GLU A 110 5.07 -10.78 -3.39
CA GLU A 110 5.04 -10.54 -1.94
C GLU A 110 3.93 -11.34 -1.26
N ALA A 111 2.73 -11.42 -1.85
CA ALA A 111 1.64 -12.20 -1.25
C ALA A 111 1.98 -13.70 -1.12
N ARG A 112 2.81 -14.24 -2.02
CA ARG A 112 3.30 -15.63 -1.91
C ARG A 112 4.39 -15.76 -0.86
N GLU A 113 5.31 -14.79 -0.80
CA GLU A 113 6.48 -14.81 0.09
C GLU A 113 6.10 -14.52 1.56
N GLU A 114 5.25 -13.51 1.78
CA GLU A 114 4.88 -13.03 3.12
C GLU A 114 3.64 -13.72 3.71
N ALA A 115 2.79 -14.33 2.87
CA ALA A 115 1.51 -14.90 3.33
C ALA A 115 1.15 -16.27 2.75
N GLY A 116 1.95 -16.81 1.81
CA GLY A 116 1.64 -18.06 1.12
C GLY A 116 0.39 -17.99 0.23
N LEU A 117 -0.05 -16.79 -0.16
CA LEU A 117 -1.33 -16.57 -0.83
C LEU A 117 -1.22 -16.43 -2.34
N LEU A 118 -2.22 -16.97 -3.04
CA LEU A 118 -2.49 -16.66 -4.44
C LEU A 118 -3.53 -15.55 -4.53
N LEU A 119 -3.12 -14.39 -5.03
CA LEU A 119 -4.05 -13.31 -5.34
C LEU A 119 -4.84 -13.64 -6.60
N HIS A 120 -6.14 -13.34 -6.58
CA HIS A 120 -7.01 -13.43 -7.73
C HIS A 120 -7.33 -12.03 -8.26
N GLN A 121 -8.61 -11.70 -8.36
CA GLN A 121 -9.06 -10.41 -8.87
C GLN A 121 -8.53 -9.32 -7.97
N MET A 122 -7.75 -8.42 -8.55
CA MET A 122 -7.15 -7.31 -7.85
C MET A 122 -7.78 -6.01 -8.33
N GLU A 123 -8.20 -5.18 -7.39
CA GLU A 123 -8.77 -3.87 -7.63
C GLU A 123 -7.87 -2.81 -7.00
N ARG A 124 -7.53 -1.79 -7.78
CA ARG A 124 -6.75 -0.65 -7.30
C ARG A 124 -7.62 0.19 -6.35
N VAL A 125 -7.13 0.36 -5.12
CA VAL A 125 -7.74 1.22 -4.10
C VAL A 125 -7.38 2.67 -4.37
N THR A 126 -6.08 2.97 -4.38
CA THR A 126 -5.57 4.32 -4.58
C THR A 126 -4.07 4.28 -4.86
N ARG A 127 -3.48 5.47 -5.00
CA ARG A 127 -2.06 5.72 -4.84
C ARG A 127 -1.87 6.90 -3.91
N TYR A 128 -0.97 6.79 -2.94
CA TYR A 128 -0.70 7.88 -2.00
C TYR A 128 0.79 8.15 -1.84
N LEU A 129 1.13 9.38 -1.43
CA LEU A 129 2.47 9.78 -1.04
C LEU A 129 2.58 9.62 0.48
N SER A 130 3.58 8.90 0.97
CA SER A 130 3.65 8.54 2.40
C SER A 130 3.90 9.75 3.29
N SER A 131 4.80 10.64 2.89
CA SER A 131 5.08 11.90 3.59
C SER A 131 5.74 12.91 2.64
N SER A 132 4.92 13.54 1.78
CA SER A 132 5.39 14.39 0.67
C SER A 132 6.21 15.63 1.07
N GLY A 133 6.26 15.97 2.37
CA GLY A 133 7.12 17.04 2.89
C GLY A 133 8.60 16.65 3.02
N GLY A 134 8.91 15.35 3.09
CA GLY A 134 10.26 14.85 3.38
C GLY A 134 10.60 13.49 2.78
N CYS A 135 9.69 12.85 2.04
CA CYS A 135 9.94 11.59 1.35
C CYS A 135 9.28 11.62 -0.05
N SER A 136 9.98 11.06 -1.04
CA SER A 136 9.48 10.90 -2.40
C SER A 136 8.61 9.65 -2.58
N GLU A 137 8.55 8.80 -1.56
CA GLU A 137 7.89 7.50 -1.65
C GLU A 137 6.40 7.64 -1.99
N GLN A 138 6.02 6.75 -2.89
CA GLN A 138 4.66 6.53 -3.30
C GLN A 138 4.34 5.06 -3.12
N LEU A 139 3.11 4.81 -2.67
CA LEU A 139 2.55 3.48 -2.60
C LEU A 139 1.33 3.36 -3.51
N ASP A 140 1.34 2.35 -4.36
CA ASP A 140 0.16 1.86 -5.06
C ASP A 140 -0.55 0.85 -4.16
N VAL A 141 -1.84 1.07 -3.87
CA VAL A 141 -2.59 0.26 -2.91
C VAL A 141 -3.69 -0.50 -3.64
N PHE A 142 -3.81 -1.78 -3.34
CA PHE A 142 -4.77 -2.70 -3.93
C PHE A 142 -5.57 -3.45 -2.86
N VAL A 143 -6.71 -4.00 -3.27
CA VAL A 143 -7.40 -5.09 -2.59
C VAL A 143 -7.42 -6.26 -3.57
N ALA A 144 -7.12 -7.46 -3.09
CA ALA A 144 -7.15 -8.66 -3.90
C ALA A 144 -8.00 -9.76 -3.27
N ILE A 145 -8.78 -10.45 -4.10
CA ILE A 145 -9.56 -11.60 -3.66
C ILE A 145 -8.65 -12.81 -3.41
N VAL A 146 -8.82 -13.47 -2.26
CA VAL A 146 -8.07 -14.67 -1.86
C VAL A 146 -9.00 -15.71 -1.21
N ASP A 147 -8.48 -16.93 -1.00
CA ASP A 147 -9.03 -17.87 -0.03
C ASP A 147 -8.26 -17.72 1.30
N ALA A 148 -8.90 -17.12 2.31
CA ALA A 148 -8.22 -16.90 3.59
C ALA A 148 -8.00 -18.20 4.37
N SER A 149 -8.60 -19.34 3.99
CA SER A 149 -8.33 -20.60 4.70
C SER A 149 -6.90 -21.11 4.54
N GLU A 150 -6.20 -20.67 3.51
CA GLU A 150 -4.80 -21.00 3.22
C GLU A 150 -3.80 -20.10 3.98
N ALA A 151 -4.27 -19.00 4.58
CA ALA A 151 -3.44 -18.04 5.31
C ALA A 151 -3.21 -18.48 6.76
N GLU A 152 -2.06 -19.09 7.04
CA GLU A 152 -1.63 -19.45 8.39
C GLU A 152 -0.10 -19.54 8.53
N GLY A 153 0.39 -19.48 9.76
CA GLY A 153 1.79 -19.75 10.09
C GLY A 153 2.71 -18.53 10.00
N VAL A 154 4.00 -18.84 10.00
CA VAL A 154 5.11 -17.88 9.94
C VAL A 154 5.74 -17.97 8.55
N HIS A 155 5.95 -16.81 7.94
CA HIS A 155 6.45 -16.60 6.58
C HIS A 155 7.56 -15.53 6.60
N GLY A 156 8.01 -15.13 5.42
CA GLY A 156 9.15 -14.25 5.21
C GLY A 156 10.33 -14.98 4.59
N LEU A 157 11.29 -14.21 4.09
CA LEU A 157 12.51 -14.73 3.49
C LEU A 157 13.64 -14.81 4.51
N GLU A 158 14.19 -16.01 4.73
CA GLU A 158 15.34 -16.22 5.62
C GLU A 158 16.55 -15.37 5.19
N SER A 159 16.74 -15.18 3.87
CA SER A 159 17.79 -14.30 3.33
C SER A 159 17.63 -12.83 3.70
N GLU A 160 16.42 -12.40 4.03
CA GLU A 160 16.08 -11.02 4.36
C GLU A 160 15.92 -10.80 5.87
N ASN A 161 16.07 -11.88 6.67
CA ASN A 161 15.83 -11.89 8.12
C ASN A 161 14.42 -11.41 8.49
N GLU A 162 13.45 -11.71 7.64
CA GLU A 162 12.05 -11.40 7.90
C GLU A 162 11.39 -12.52 8.72
N ASP A 163 10.66 -12.11 9.75
CA ASP A 163 9.87 -12.98 10.62
C ASP A 163 8.44 -12.42 10.65
N ILE A 164 7.58 -13.01 9.82
CA ILE A 164 6.24 -12.48 9.52
C ILE A 164 5.19 -13.49 10.00
N LEU A 165 4.34 -13.07 10.93
CA LEU A 165 3.22 -13.89 11.39
C LEU A 165 1.93 -13.50 10.68
N VAL A 166 1.25 -14.48 10.08
CA VAL A 166 -0.02 -14.26 9.37
C VAL A 166 -1.20 -14.31 10.33
N HIS A 167 -2.07 -13.31 10.25
CA HIS A 167 -3.30 -13.20 11.02
C HIS A 167 -4.52 -13.15 10.11
N ARG A 168 -5.53 -13.96 10.44
CA ARG A 168 -6.86 -13.85 9.84
C ARG A 168 -7.78 -13.12 10.78
N LEU A 169 -8.42 -12.07 10.30
CA LEU A 169 -9.38 -11.29 11.05
C LEU A 169 -10.66 -11.17 10.25
N SER A 170 -11.82 -11.22 10.90
CA SER A 170 -13.03 -10.75 10.21
C SER A 170 -12.85 -9.28 9.82
N ARG A 171 -13.39 -8.88 8.66
CA ARG A 171 -13.31 -7.49 8.19
C ARG A 171 -13.78 -6.49 9.26
N PRO A 172 -14.90 -6.70 9.99
CA PRO A 172 -15.30 -5.79 11.06
C PRO A 172 -14.28 -5.72 12.22
N GLN A 173 -13.65 -6.83 12.60
CA GLN A 173 -12.60 -6.82 13.63
C GLN A 173 -11.37 -6.02 13.18
N ALA A 174 -10.91 -6.23 11.95
CA ALA A 174 -9.78 -5.49 11.39
C ALA A 174 -10.08 -3.99 11.32
N TYR A 175 -11.28 -3.61 10.89
CA TYR A 175 -11.69 -2.21 10.88
C TYR A 175 -11.80 -1.62 12.28
N GLN A 176 -12.31 -2.38 13.26
CA GLN A 176 -12.37 -1.91 14.64
C GLN A 176 -10.97 -1.62 15.22
N LYS A 177 -9.94 -2.38 14.82
CA LYS A 177 -8.55 -2.10 15.19
C LYS A 177 -8.05 -0.76 14.64
N VAL A 178 -8.46 -0.39 13.42
CA VAL A 178 -8.20 0.96 12.87
C VAL A 178 -8.88 2.03 13.73
N VAL A 179 -10.15 1.83 14.08
CA VAL A 179 -10.93 2.78 14.91
C VAL A 179 -10.31 2.94 16.30
N ASN A 180 -9.76 1.87 16.87
CA ASN A 180 -9.13 1.88 18.19
C ASN A 180 -7.69 2.46 18.18
N GLY A 181 -7.10 2.72 17.01
CA GLY A 181 -5.70 3.12 16.89
C GLY A 181 -4.70 1.99 17.12
N GLU A 182 -5.12 0.73 16.97
CA GLU A 182 -4.23 -0.44 17.06
C GLU A 182 -3.50 -0.75 15.74
N ILE A 183 -4.01 -0.20 14.62
CA ILE A 183 -3.36 -0.22 13.31
C ILE A 183 -3.04 1.23 12.95
N GLU A 184 -1.75 1.57 12.90
CA GLU A 184 -1.27 2.95 12.78
C GLU A 184 -0.52 3.22 11.46
N ASN A 185 -0.31 2.21 10.61
CA ASN A 185 0.36 2.37 9.32
C ASN A 185 -0.63 2.77 8.20
N ALA A 186 -0.22 3.71 7.36
CA ALA A 186 -1.11 4.38 6.41
C ALA A 186 -1.74 3.44 5.37
N ALA A 187 -0.96 2.51 4.79
CA ALA A 187 -1.45 1.60 3.76
C ALA A 187 -2.61 0.73 4.26
N SER A 188 -2.46 0.14 5.45
CA SER A 188 -3.50 -0.68 6.07
C SER A 188 -4.74 0.13 6.42
N ILE A 189 -4.57 1.32 7.01
CA ILE A 189 -5.70 2.22 7.35
C ILE A 189 -6.49 2.55 6.07
N ILE A 190 -5.80 2.97 5.01
CA ILE A 190 -6.41 3.35 3.73
C ILE A 190 -7.16 2.16 3.12
N ALA A 191 -6.52 0.99 3.04
CA ALA A 191 -7.11 -0.19 2.42
C ALA A 191 -8.32 -0.71 3.20
N LEU A 192 -8.23 -0.77 4.54
CA LEU A 192 -9.34 -1.22 5.41
C LEU A 192 -10.51 -0.25 5.40
N GLN A 193 -10.26 1.06 5.42
CA GLN A 193 -11.32 2.07 5.28
C GLN A 193 -12.00 1.97 3.91
N TRP A 194 -11.22 1.81 2.84
CA TRP A 194 -11.78 1.62 1.51
C TRP A 194 -12.60 0.33 1.43
N LEU A 195 -12.12 -0.77 2.01
CA LEU A 195 -12.85 -2.03 2.04
C LEU A 195 -14.16 -1.87 2.80
N GLU A 196 -14.19 -1.18 3.94
CA GLU A 196 -15.43 -0.92 4.69
C GLU A 196 -16.48 -0.20 3.82
N LEU A 197 -16.04 0.74 2.98
CA LEU A 197 -16.91 1.48 2.06
C LEU A 197 -17.34 0.68 0.83
N ASN A 198 -16.63 -0.41 0.49
CA ASN A 198 -16.80 -1.14 -0.78
C ASN A 198 -17.13 -2.63 -0.63
N ALA A 199 -17.14 -3.19 0.59
CA ALA A 199 -17.27 -4.63 0.82
C ALA A 199 -18.55 -5.21 0.22
N VAL A 200 -19.69 -4.51 0.35
CA VAL A 200 -20.96 -4.95 -0.25
C VAL A 200 -20.84 -5.11 -1.76
N ARG A 201 -20.25 -4.12 -2.44
CA ARG A 201 -20.03 -4.14 -3.89
C ARG A 201 -19.11 -5.31 -4.28
N LEU A 202 -17.99 -5.48 -3.59
CA LEU A 202 -17.04 -6.54 -3.88
C LEU A 202 -17.65 -7.94 -3.72
N ARG A 203 -18.39 -8.18 -2.63
CA ARG A 203 -19.05 -9.46 -2.38
C ARG A 203 -20.12 -9.76 -3.41
N GLN A 204 -20.89 -8.76 -3.83
CA GLN A 204 -21.89 -8.91 -4.90
C GLN A 204 -21.22 -9.27 -6.23
N SER A 205 -20.16 -8.54 -6.62
CA SER A 205 -19.41 -8.83 -7.84
C SER A 205 -18.80 -10.23 -7.82
N TYR A 206 -18.22 -10.65 -6.70
CA TYR A 206 -17.66 -11.99 -6.52
C TYR A 206 -18.73 -13.08 -6.68
N ASN A 207 -19.89 -12.93 -6.04
CA ASN A 207 -20.99 -13.90 -6.11
C ASN A 207 -21.56 -14.03 -7.52
N CYS A 208 -21.70 -12.93 -8.28
CA CYS A 208 -22.16 -12.99 -9.66
C CYS A 208 -21.16 -13.75 -10.56
N GLN A 209 -19.86 -13.54 -10.35
CA GLN A 209 -18.83 -14.18 -11.16
C GLN A 209 -18.58 -15.64 -10.78
N SER A 210 -18.73 -16.00 -9.51
CA SER A 210 -18.66 -17.39 -9.06
C SER A 210 -19.85 -18.19 -9.60
N TYR A 211 -21.06 -17.61 -9.58
CA TYR A 211 -22.25 -18.21 -10.19
C TYR A 211 -22.04 -18.51 -11.68
N ASN A 212 -21.54 -17.54 -12.45
CA ASN A 212 -21.28 -17.72 -13.89
C ASN A 212 -20.26 -18.83 -14.16
N ARG A 213 -19.15 -18.89 -13.40
CA ARG A 213 -18.14 -19.95 -13.52
C ARG A 213 -18.69 -21.34 -13.19
N HIS A 214 -19.57 -21.46 -12.21
CA HIS A 214 -20.23 -22.73 -11.90
C HIS A 214 -21.23 -23.15 -12.98
N SER A 215 -21.96 -22.20 -13.57
CA SER A 215 -22.92 -22.49 -14.65
C SER A 215 -22.25 -22.90 -15.97
N ASP A 216 -21.05 -22.40 -16.27
CA ASP A 216 -20.29 -22.79 -17.47
C ASP A 216 -19.64 -24.17 -17.30
N LYS A 217 -19.11 -24.49 -16.11
CA LYS A 217 -18.59 -25.85 -15.81
C LYS A 217 -19.68 -26.93 -15.86
N GLN A 218 -20.94 -26.58 -15.54
CA GLN A 218 -22.06 -27.53 -15.66
C GLN A 218 -22.55 -27.74 -17.10
N LYS A 219 -22.20 -26.86 -18.05
CA LYS A 219 -22.60 -26.99 -19.47
C LYS A 219 -21.61 -27.80 -20.32
N HIS A 220 -20.37 -27.98 -19.86
CA HIS A 220 -19.35 -28.77 -20.54
C HIS A 220 -18.58 -29.66 -19.53
N PRO A 221 -19.18 -30.78 -19.09
CA PRO A 221 -18.56 -31.65 -18.08
C PRO A 221 -17.41 -32.51 -18.64
N ASP A 222 -17.31 -32.71 -19.95
CA ASP A 222 -16.35 -33.61 -20.57
C ASP A 222 -15.48 -32.89 -21.62
N ASN A 223 -14.24 -32.60 -21.25
CA ASN A 223 -13.07 -32.50 -22.14
C ASN A 223 -11.82 -32.61 -21.25
N GLU A 224 -11.60 -33.81 -20.70
CA GLU A 224 -10.27 -34.35 -20.42
C GLU A 224 -9.77 -35.12 -21.65
#